data_AF-A0A3D1UPA2-F1
#
_entry.id   AF-A0A3D1UPA2-F1
#
_cell.length_a   1.000
_cell.length_b   1.000
_cell.length_c   1.000
_cell.angle_alpha   90.00
_cell.angle_beta   90.00
_cell.angle_gamma   90.00
#
_symmetry.space_group_name_H-M   'P 1'
#
loop_
_entity.id
_entity.type
_entity.pdbx_description
1 polymer ?
#
loop_
_entity_poly.entity_id
_entity_poly.type
_entity_poly.pdbx_seq_one_letter_code
_entity_poly.pdbx_strand_id
1 'polypeptide(L)'
;MNDDKIFETIDFSLEIERLKDGKLIEITPCIEVTTEKPATLIASFLVDGMELIESARISLAKGHNRIPLREKARIGNPNLWNVHTDGKPSLYEMSLIFHKNGQPHYQITKIAGIRFPELKDRKNFLLNGNPVTFRRCEFDRIPAENELEKLCRAEGFNFTMLRDTQEALEEILTLCDRLGIAAAVELSGNSRINALELHPSICLFHARKESAGHHAYRNAASPVPFLLTEELPEL
;
A
#
# COMPACT_ATOMS: atom_id res chain seq x y z
N MET A 1 -24.23 -17.61 10.36
CA MET A 1 -22.91 -17.96 9.81
C MET A 1 -22.15 -19.02 10.61
N ASN A 2 -21.57 -20.00 9.91
CA ASN A 2 -20.51 -20.88 10.42
C ASN A 2 -19.22 -20.04 10.53
N ASP A 3 -18.37 -20.25 11.54
CA ASP A 3 -17.18 -19.40 11.76
C ASP A 3 -16.23 -19.38 10.54
N ASP A 4 -16.26 -20.44 9.74
CA ASP A 4 -15.46 -20.57 8.51
C ASP A 4 -15.83 -19.52 7.44
N LYS A 5 -17.09 -19.05 7.41
CA LYS A 5 -17.53 -18.00 6.48
C LYS A 5 -16.97 -16.61 6.79
N ILE A 6 -16.50 -16.37 8.02
CA ILE A 6 -15.85 -15.10 8.37
C ILE A 6 -14.52 -14.99 7.62
N PHE A 7 -13.77 -16.09 7.51
CA PHE A 7 -12.45 -16.10 6.87
C PHE A 7 -12.50 -15.88 5.35
N GLU A 8 -13.63 -16.15 4.70
CA GLU A 8 -13.83 -15.86 3.28
C GLU A 8 -13.94 -14.35 2.97
N THR A 9 -14.21 -13.52 3.97
CA THR A 9 -14.49 -12.07 3.79
C THR A 9 -13.58 -11.16 4.60
N ILE A 10 -12.66 -11.74 5.38
CA ILE A 10 -11.71 -10.98 6.18
C ILE A 10 -10.52 -10.56 5.32
N ASP A 11 -10.09 -9.31 5.52
CA ASP A 11 -8.88 -8.76 4.94
C ASP A 11 -8.20 -7.85 5.98
N PHE A 12 -7.06 -7.23 5.63
CA PHE A 12 -6.43 -6.22 6.45
C PHE A 12 -5.76 -5.10 5.65
N SER A 13 -5.76 -3.90 6.21
CA SER A 13 -4.94 -2.76 5.77
C SER A 13 -3.79 -2.51 6.74
N LEU A 14 -2.85 -1.64 6.34
CA LEU A 14 -1.66 -1.31 7.12
C LEU A 14 -1.59 0.20 7.31
N GLU A 15 -1.48 0.65 8.56
CA GLU A 15 -1.13 2.02 8.89
C GLU A 15 0.35 2.06 9.28
N ILE A 16 1.15 2.84 8.55
CA ILE A 16 2.61 2.89 8.72
C ILE A 16 3.02 4.30 9.11
N GLU A 17 3.61 4.44 10.29
CA GLU A 17 4.05 5.72 10.85
C GLU A 17 5.57 5.80 10.90
N ARG A 18 6.13 6.92 10.42
CA ARG A 18 7.55 7.24 10.53
C ARG A 18 7.85 7.83 11.90
N LEU A 19 8.78 7.22 12.64
CA LEU A 19 9.28 7.73 13.91
C LEU A 19 10.79 8.04 13.83
N LYS A 20 11.27 8.91 14.72
CA LYS A 20 12.71 9.20 14.93
C LYS A 20 13.47 9.41 13.61
N ASP A 21 12.97 10.34 12.78
CA ASP A 21 13.56 10.70 11.48
C ASP A 21 13.69 9.54 10.46
N GLY A 22 12.88 8.48 10.61
CA GLY A 22 12.89 7.32 9.71
C GLY A 22 13.79 6.17 10.14
N LYS A 23 14.46 6.28 11.29
CA LYS A 23 15.24 5.16 11.87
C LYS A 23 14.37 4.13 12.58
N LEU A 24 13.10 4.44 12.79
CA LEU A 24 12.11 3.55 13.38
C LEU A 24 10.79 3.75 12.67
N ILE A 25 10.09 2.67 12.37
CA ILE A 25 8.72 2.73 11.91
C ILE A 25 7.82 1.94 12.84
N GLU A 26 6.58 2.38 12.94
CA GLU A 26 5.49 1.64 13.56
C GLU A 26 4.50 1.19 12.49
N ILE A 27 4.10 -0.07 12.57
CA ILE A 27 3.11 -0.68 11.68
C ILE A 27 1.93 -1.11 12.54
N THR A 28 0.74 -0.62 12.19
CA THR A 28 -0.53 -1.00 12.82
C THR A 28 -1.37 -1.76 11.81
N PRO A 29 -1.49 -3.10 11.94
CA PRO A 29 -2.40 -3.88 11.12
C PRO A 29 -3.85 -3.56 11.49
N CYS A 30 -4.68 -3.30 10.48
CA CYS A 30 -6.09 -2.97 10.63
C CYS A 30 -6.94 -4.06 9.98
N ILE A 31 -7.61 -4.88 10.80
CA ILE A 31 -8.48 -5.95 10.31
C ILE A 31 -9.77 -5.35 9.77
N GLU A 32 -10.17 -5.77 8.57
CA GLU A 32 -11.41 -5.37 7.91
C GLU A 32 -12.29 -6.60 7.66
N VAL A 33 -13.49 -6.63 8.25
CA VAL A 33 -14.38 -7.80 8.17
C VAL A 33 -15.84 -7.43 8.38
N THR A 34 -16.74 -8.12 7.68
CA THR A 34 -18.18 -8.01 7.90
C THR A 34 -18.70 -9.28 8.55
N THR A 35 -19.42 -9.17 9.68
CA THR A 35 -19.97 -10.33 10.39
C THR A 35 -21.45 -10.17 10.71
N GLU A 36 -22.22 -11.26 10.61
CA GLU A 36 -23.64 -11.30 10.95
C GLU A 36 -23.91 -11.28 12.47
N LYS A 37 -22.94 -11.72 13.26
CA LYS A 37 -23.02 -11.86 14.73
C LYS A 37 -21.75 -11.33 15.40
N PRO A 38 -21.83 -10.83 16.64
CA PRO A 38 -20.63 -10.55 17.42
C PRO A 38 -19.74 -11.80 17.51
N ALA A 39 -18.43 -11.61 17.43
CA ALA A 39 -17.45 -12.69 17.47
C ALA A 39 -16.14 -12.19 18.09
N THR A 40 -15.24 -13.11 18.43
CA THR A 40 -13.88 -12.77 18.85
C THR A 40 -12.90 -13.54 17.98
N LEU A 41 -12.00 -12.80 17.33
CA LEU A 41 -10.87 -13.37 16.61
C LEU A 41 -9.63 -13.35 17.50
N ILE A 42 -8.71 -14.25 17.21
CA ILE A 42 -7.35 -14.21 17.74
C ILE A 42 -6.43 -14.14 16.54
N ALA A 43 -5.58 -13.13 16.47
CA ALA A 43 -4.65 -12.97 15.35
C ALA A 43 -3.24 -12.60 15.82
N SER A 44 -2.23 -13.09 15.13
CA SER A 44 -0.86 -12.60 15.25
C SER A 44 -0.39 -11.98 13.93
N PHE A 45 0.63 -11.12 14.01
CA PHE A 45 1.16 -10.40 12.86
C PHE A 45 2.64 -10.68 12.68
N LEU A 46 3.00 -11.09 11.46
CA LEU A 46 4.36 -11.43 11.07
C LEU A 46 4.86 -10.46 9.99
N VAL A 47 6.16 -10.19 10.02
CA VAL A 47 6.89 -9.50 8.95
C VAL A 47 8.10 -10.35 8.58
N ASP A 48 8.21 -10.72 7.30
CA ASP A 48 9.24 -11.62 6.76
C ASP A 48 9.39 -12.92 7.57
N GLY A 49 8.26 -13.49 8.00
CA GLY A 49 8.19 -14.69 8.82
C GLY A 49 8.53 -14.50 10.30
N MET A 50 8.90 -13.30 10.75
CA MET A 50 9.13 -12.99 12.16
C MET A 50 7.85 -12.45 12.81
N GLU A 51 7.40 -13.08 13.89
CA GLU A 51 6.24 -12.61 14.67
C GLU A 51 6.61 -11.33 15.44
N LEU A 52 5.88 -10.25 15.15
CA LEU A 52 6.10 -8.93 15.77
C LEU A 52 4.96 -8.49 16.68
N ILE A 53 3.76 -9.07 16.51
CA ILE A 53 2.64 -8.93 17.44
C ILE A 53 2.15 -10.33 17.78
N GLU A 54 2.28 -10.70 19.06
CA GLU A 54 1.82 -11.99 19.56
C GLU A 54 0.30 -11.96 19.78
N SER A 55 -0.40 -12.99 19.28
CA SER A 55 -1.78 -13.38 19.63
C SER A 55 -2.68 -12.30 20.26
N ALA A 56 -3.16 -11.34 19.47
CA ALA A 56 -4.10 -10.31 19.88
C ALA A 56 -5.56 -10.80 19.83
N ARG A 57 -6.35 -10.52 20.86
CA ARG A 57 -7.81 -10.77 20.88
C ARG A 57 -8.55 -9.58 20.27
N ILE A 58 -9.35 -9.83 19.23
CA ILE A 58 -10.10 -8.81 18.50
C ILE A 58 -11.59 -9.06 18.64
N SER A 59 -12.31 -8.12 19.24
CA SER A 59 -13.77 -8.19 19.39
C SER A 59 -14.46 -7.59 18.17
N LEU A 60 -15.27 -8.39 17.47
CA LEU A 60 -16.08 -7.95 16.34
C LEU A 60 -17.51 -7.64 16.79
N ALA A 61 -18.04 -6.51 16.34
CA ALA A 61 -19.46 -6.19 16.42
C ALA A 61 -20.20 -6.74 15.20
N LYS A 62 -21.53 -6.87 15.30
CA LYS A 62 -22.37 -7.16 14.13
C LYS A 62 -22.24 -6.03 13.10
N GLY A 63 -22.10 -6.38 11.82
CA GLY A 63 -21.93 -5.46 10.71
C GLY A 63 -20.47 -5.39 10.24
N HIS A 64 -20.12 -4.28 9.60
CA HIS A 64 -18.78 -4.02 9.11
C HIS A 64 -17.88 -3.51 10.25
N ASN A 65 -16.69 -4.08 10.37
CA ASN A 65 -15.68 -3.74 11.35
C ASN A 65 -14.39 -3.37 10.64
N ARG A 66 -13.78 -2.26 11.06
CA ARG A 66 -12.37 -1.92 10.80
C ARG A 66 -11.68 -1.71 12.14
N ILE A 67 -10.80 -2.63 12.53
CA ILE A 67 -10.21 -2.67 13.87
C ILE A 67 -8.69 -2.68 13.80
N PRO A 68 -8.01 -1.60 14.23
CA PRO A 68 -6.56 -1.62 14.41
C PRO A 68 -6.20 -2.56 15.55
N LEU A 69 -5.14 -3.35 15.37
CA LEU A 69 -4.53 -4.06 16.49
C LEU A 69 -4.00 -3.05 17.52
N ARG A 70 -4.18 -3.36 18.80
CA ARG A 70 -3.73 -2.47 19.90
C ARG A 70 -2.22 -2.41 20.00
N GLU A 71 -1.58 -3.55 19.78
CA GLU A 71 -0.13 -3.65 19.71
C GLU A 71 0.33 -3.25 18.31
N LYS A 72 1.47 -2.57 18.24
CA LYS A 72 2.08 -2.11 17.00
C LYS A 72 3.38 -2.86 16.77
N ALA A 73 3.61 -3.29 15.54
CA ALA A 73 4.90 -3.85 15.14
C ALA A 73 5.92 -2.71 14.94
N ARG A 74 7.16 -2.92 15.36
CA ARG A 74 8.22 -1.92 15.26
C ARG A 74 9.41 -2.48 14.50
N ILE A 75 9.84 -1.77 13.46
CA ILE A 75 11.01 -2.12 12.67
C ILE A 75 12.04 -1.00 12.81
N GLY A 76 13.18 -1.33 13.43
CA GLY A 76 14.33 -0.43 13.51
C GLY A 76 15.14 -0.49 12.22
N ASN A 77 15.61 0.67 11.75
CA ASN A 77 16.36 0.84 10.50
C ASN A 77 15.74 0.06 9.32
N PRO A 78 14.47 0.35 8.97
CA PRO A 78 13.79 -0.40 7.92
C PRO A 78 14.46 -0.21 6.56
N ASN A 79 14.42 -1.25 5.73
CA ASN A 79 14.78 -1.17 4.32
C ASN A 79 13.62 -0.49 3.57
N LEU A 80 13.80 0.76 3.17
CA LEU A 80 12.76 1.50 2.46
C LEU A 80 12.63 1.03 1.01
N TRP A 81 11.42 1.14 0.47
CA TRP A 81 11.17 1.05 -0.96
C TRP A 81 11.63 2.34 -1.63
N ASN A 82 12.41 2.20 -2.70
CA ASN A 82 12.95 3.31 -3.49
C ASN A 82 12.68 3.04 -4.97
N VAL A 83 12.69 4.11 -5.76
CA VAL A 83 12.82 3.98 -7.22
C VAL A 83 14.18 3.39 -7.57
N HIS A 84 14.27 2.62 -8.65
CA HIS A 84 15.49 1.86 -8.98
C HIS A 84 16.73 2.72 -9.26
N THR A 85 16.53 3.98 -9.66
CA THR A 85 17.61 4.93 -9.88
C THR A 85 18.25 5.43 -8.58
N ASP A 86 17.54 5.32 -7.46
CA ASP A 86 17.90 5.97 -6.19
C ASP A 86 18.16 4.94 -5.08
N GLY A 87 17.83 3.66 -5.30
CA GLY A 87 18.08 2.59 -4.35
C GLY A 87 17.37 1.29 -4.68
N LYS A 88 17.40 0.37 -3.72
CA LYS A 88 16.69 -0.91 -3.85
C LYS A 88 15.19 -0.73 -3.58
N PRO A 89 14.28 -1.23 -4.45
CA PRO A 89 12.85 -1.31 -4.18
C PRO A 89 12.56 -2.42 -3.17
N SER A 90 12.80 -2.15 -1.89
CA SER A 90 12.63 -3.16 -0.83
C SER A 90 11.15 -3.44 -0.56
N LEU A 91 10.82 -4.73 -0.48
CA LEU A 91 9.47 -5.24 -0.20
C LEU A 91 9.54 -6.17 1.02
N TYR A 92 8.47 -6.17 1.80
CA TYR A 92 8.27 -7.02 2.97
C TYR A 92 7.09 -7.95 2.72
N GLU A 93 7.19 -9.17 3.23
CA GLU A 93 6.06 -10.07 3.36
C GLU A 93 5.38 -9.82 4.71
N MET A 94 4.15 -9.31 4.70
CA MET A 94 3.39 -9.03 5.92
C MET A 94 2.20 -9.96 6.01
N SER A 95 2.07 -10.67 7.12
CA SER A 95 1.03 -11.70 7.29
C SER A 95 0.23 -11.52 8.56
N LEU A 96 -1.08 -11.67 8.46
CA LEU A 96 -1.94 -11.93 9.62
C LEU A 96 -2.30 -13.40 9.68
N ILE A 97 -2.03 -14.02 10.83
CA ILE A 97 -2.40 -15.41 11.11
C ILE A 97 -3.55 -15.39 12.10
N PHE A 98 -4.69 -15.94 11.70
CA PHE A 98 -5.84 -16.13 12.56
C PHE A 98 -5.81 -17.51 13.20
N HIS A 99 -6.03 -17.53 14.51
CA HIS A 99 -5.92 -18.73 15.34
C HIS A 99 -7.29 -19.24 15.78
N LYS A 100 -7.47 -20.56 15.74
CA LYS A 100 -8.64 -21.27 16.26
C LYS A 100 -8.16 -22.33 17.24
N ASN A 101 -8.65 -22.29 18.47
CA ASN A 101 -8.23 -23.20 19.55
C ASN A 101 -6.70 -23.23 19.79
N GLY A 102 -6.05 -22.06 19.66
CA GLY A 102 -4.60 -21.92 19.87
C GLY A 102 -3.73 -22.48 18.75
N GLN A 103 -4.31 -22.79 17.59
CA GLN A 103 -3.57 -23.24 16.40
C GLN A 103 -3.83 -22.29 15.22
N PRO A 104 -2.82 -22.07 14.35
CA PRO A 104 -3.02 -21.36 13.10
C PRO A 104 -4.13 -22.02 12.27
N HIS A 105 -5.10 -21.22 11.84
CA HIS A 105 -6.27 -21.71 11.10
C HIS A 105 -6.39 -21.08 9.71
N TYR A 106 -6.10 -19.79 9.61
CA TYR A 106 -6.17 -19.04 8.36
C TYR A 106 -5.07 -17.99 8.32
N GLN A 107 -4.51 -17.74 7.15
CA GLN A 107 -3.44 -16.76 6.96
C GLN A 107 -3.73 -15.90 5.73
N ILE A 108 -3.56 -14.60 5.88
CA ILE A 108 -3.54 -13.65 4.76
C ILE A 108 -2.13 -13.07 4.71
N THR A 109 -1.52 -13.10 3.53
CA THR A 109 -0.21 -12.50 3.26
C THR A 109 -0.36 -11.38 2.25
N LYS A 110 0.30 -10.25 2.51
CA LYS A 110 0.40 -9.11 1.59
C LYS A 110 1.87 -8.75 1.41
N ILE A 111 2.26 -8.47 0.17
CA ILE A 111 3.55 -7.89 -0.15
C ILE A 111 3.40 -6.37 -0.09
N ALA A 112 4.21 -5.70 0.72
CA ALA A 112 4.14 -4.25 0.90
C ALA A 112 5.54 -3.64 0.98
N GLY A 113 5.72 -2.45 0.41
CA GLY A 113 6.95 -1.66 0.58
C GLY A 113 6.72 -0.48 1.51
N ILE A 114 7.74 -0.14 2.29
CA ILE A 114 7.69 0.99 3.22
C ILE A 114 8.34 2.19 2.56
N ARG A 115 7.57 3.26 2.38
CA ARG A 115 8.00 4.49 1.72
C ARG A 115 7.24 5.71 2.23
N PHE A 116 7.84 6.87 2.10
CA PHE A 116 7.26 8.14 2.54
C PHE A 116 7.29 9.14 1.36
N PRO A 117 6.26 9.12 0.49
CA PRO A 117 6.12 10.09 -0.57
C PRO A 117 5.61 11.40 0.00
N GLU A 118 6.27 12.51 -0.34
CA GLU A 118 5.92 13.84 0.14
C GLU A 118 5.97 14.83 -1.02
N LEU A 119 5.01 15.76 -1.06
CA LEU A 119 5.01 16.85 -2.02
C LEU A 119 5.29 18.17 -1.32
N LYS A 120 6.50 18.71 -1.52
CA LYS A 120 6.92 19.99 -0.95
C LYS A 120 6.65 21.13 -1.94
N ASP A 121 6.02 22.20 -1.45
CA ASP A 121 5.69 23.41 -2.22
C ASP A 121 4.90 23.13 -3.53
N ARG A 122 4.15 22.02 -3.55
CA ARG A 122 3.38 21.50 -4.71
C ARG A 122 4.19 21.21 -5.98
N LYS A 123 5.52 21.20 -5.92
CA LYS A 123 6.38 21.05 -7.11
C LYS A 123 7.55 20.09 -6.89
N ASN A 124 8.04 20.00 -5.66
CA ASN A 124 9.20 19.17 -5.35
C ASN A 124 8.72 17.86 -4.74
N PHE A 125 8.83 16.79 -5.50
CA PHE A 125 8.53 15.45 -5.02
C PHE A 125 9.71 14.91 -4.21
N LEU A 126 9.44 14.51 -2.98
CA LEU A 126 10.41 13.84 -2.13
C LEU A 126 9.95 12.39 -1.93
N LEU A 127 10.86 11.44 -2.08
CA LEU A 127 10.66 10.06 -1.65
C LEU A 127 11.63 9.77 -0.52
N ASN A 128 11.10 9.32 0.62
CA ASN A 128 11.89 9.01 1.81
C ASN A 128 12.71 10.20 2.33
N GLY A 129 12.24 11.43 2.05
CA GLY A 129 12.91 12.69 2.41
C GLY A 129 13.96 13.19 1.40
N ASN A 130 14.20 12.46 0.30
CA ASN A 130 15.14 12.85 -0.75
C ASN A 130 14.41 13.32 -2.00
N PRO A 131 14.87 14.38 -2.69
CA PRO A 131 14.32 14.79 -3.98
C PRO A 131 14.48 13.68 -5.02
N VAL A 132 13.42 13.39 -5.77
CA VAL A 132 13.44 12.43 -6.87
C VAL A 132 13.27 13.15 -8.20
N THR A 133 14.08 12.79 -9.19
CA THR A 133 13.87 13.19 -10.58
C THR A 133 13.14 12.08 -11.30
N PHE A 134 11.94 12.37 -11.77
CA PHE A 134 11.14 11.39 -12.51
C PHE A 134 11.48 11.43 -13.99
N ARG A 135 11.64 10.24 -14.56
CA ARG A 135 11.68 10.04 -16.01
C ARG A 135 10.57 9.08 -16.39
N ARG A 136 9.59 9.61 -17.13
CA ARG A 136 8.33 8.93 -17.43
C ARG A 136 8.47 7.86 -18.50
N CYS A 137 7.82 6.72 -18.28
CA CYS A 137 7.45 5.74 -19.29
C CYS A 137 5.93 5.51 -19.24
N GLU A 138 5.32 5.17 -20.38
CA GLU A 138 3.88 4.88 -20.48
C GLU A 138 3.63 3.40 -20.74
N PHE A 139 2.52 2.89 -20.19
CA PHE A 139 2.10 1.50 -20.35
C PHE A 139 0.67 1.43 -20.88
N ASP A 140 0.52 1.02 -22.14
CA ASP A 140 -0.80 0.76 -22.74
C ASP A 140 -1.35 -0.63 -22.41
N ARG A 141 -0.47 -1.53 -21.96
CA ARG A 141 -0.74 -2.93 -21.59
C ARG A 141 0.28 -3.39 -20.55
N ILE A 142 0.06 -4.56 -19.96
CA ILE A 142 1.05 -5.19 -19.07
C ILE A 142 2.36 -5.40 -19.86
N PRO A 143 3.45 -4.72 -19.50
CA PRO A 143 4.72 -4.89 -20.19
C PRO A 143 5.39 -6.20 -19.74
N ALA A 144 6.16 -6.82 -20.63
CA ALA A 144 6.97 -7.97 -20.27
C ALA A 144 8.07 -7.52 -19.30
N GLU A 145 8.14 -8.12 -18.12
CA GLU A 145 9.05 -7.71 -17.03
C GLU A 145 10.50 -7.54 -17.48
N ASN A 146 11.04 -8.53 -18.20
CA ASN A 146 12.42 -8.49 -18.69
C ASN A 146 12.68 -7.36 -19.70
N GLU A 147 11.67 -6.95 -20.47
CA GLU A 147 11.79 -5.84 -21.42
C GLU A 147 11.71 -4.50 -20.69
N LEU A 148 10.79 -4.39 -19.73
CA LEU A 148 10.65 -3.21 -18.90
C LEU A 148 11.90 -2.96 -18.07
N GLU A 149 12.46 -3.99 -17.42
CA GLU A 149 13.68 -3.86 -16.63
C GLU A 149 14.86 -3.35 -17.48
N LYS A 150 15.02 -3.87 -18.70
CA LYS A 150 16.07 -3.40 -19.63
C LYS A 150 15.84 -1.95 -20.03
N LEU A 151 14.60 -1.59 -20.34
CA LEU A 151 14.24 -0.22 -20.72
C LEU A 151 14.47 0.76 -19.56
N CYS A 152 14.02 0.41 -18.36
CA CYS A 152 14.25 1.19 -17.14
C CYS A 152 15.73 1.40 -16.85
N ARG A 153 16.56 0.37 -17.01
CA ARG A 153 18.02 0.49 -16.82
C ARG A 153 18.71 1.31 -17.91
N ALA A 154 18.30 1.14 -19.17
CA ALA A 154 18.92 1.84 -20.30
C ALA A 154 18.56 3.33 -20.33
N GLU A 155 17.28 3.63 -20.10
CA GLU A 155 16.75 4.99 -20.18
C GLU A 155 16.62 5.65 -18.81
N GLY A 156 16.81 4.95 -17.70
CA GLY A 156 16.56 5.52 -16.37
C GLY A 156 15.10 5.85 -16.10
N PHE A 157 14.15 5.22 -16.81
CA PHE A 157 12.71 5.41 -16.55
C PHE A 157 12.33 4.85 -15.19
N ASN A 158 11.75 5.69 -14.34
CA ASN A 158 11.45 5.38 -12.95
C ASN A 158 10.05 5.88 -12.52
N PHE A 159 9.23 6.33 -13.48
CA PHE A 159 7.91 6.88 -13.23
C PHE A 159 6.91 6.51 -14.32
N THR A 160 5.65 6.29 -13.95
CA THR A 160 4.53 6.07 -14.88
C THR A 160 3.27 6.80 -14.40
N MET A 161 2.36 7.05 -15.33
CA MET A 161 1.01 7.53 -15.05
C MET A 161 0.01 6.44 -15.42
N LEU A 162 -0.88 6.14 -14.48
CA LEU A 162 -1.88 5.08 -14.60
C LEU A 162 -3.27 5.62 -14.26
N ARG A 163 -4.29 4.85 -14.60
CA ARG A 163 -5.68 5.13 -14.19
C ARG A 163 -6.17 4.00 -13.32
N ASP A 164 -6.98 4.32 -12.31
CA ASP A 164 -7.58 3.32 -11.44
C ASP A 164 -8.57 2.39 -12.17
N THR A 165 -9.00 2.78 -13.38
CA THR A 165 -9.83 2.00 -14.31
C THR A 165 -9.05 1.24 -15.37
N GLN A 166 -7.72 1.31 -15.35
CA GLN A 166 -6.88 0.64 -16.34
C GLN A 166 -7.01 -0.88 -16.22
N GLU A 167 -7.10 -1.57 -17.36
CA GLU A 167 -7.09 -3.03 -17.41
C GLU A 167 -5.76 -3.54 -16.83
N ALA A 168 -5.85 -4.57 -15.98
CA ALA A 168 -4.72 -5.20 -15.31
C ALA A 168 -3.84 -4.23 -14.49
N LEU A 169 -4.48 -3.23 -13.87
CA LEU A 169 -3.78 -2.26 -13.01
C LEU A 169 -2.98 -2.95 -11.89
N GLU A 170 -3.56 -3.95 -11.23
CA GLU A 170 -2.93 -4.67 -10.11
C GLU A 170 -1.63 -5.35 -10.55
N GLU A 171 -1.65 -6.02 -11.71
CA GLU A 171 -0.48 -6.69 -12.27
C GLU A 171 0.61 -5.69 -12.68
N ILE A 172 0.20 -4.54 -13.23
CA ILE A 172 1.12 -3.45 -13.57
C ILE A 172 1.75 -2.86 -12.30
N LEU A 173 0.96 -2.59 -11.25
CA LEU A 173 1.46 -2.06 -9.99
C LEU A 173 2.40 -3.06 -9.29
N THR A 174 2.07 -4.35 -9.28
CA THR A 174 2.94 -5.41 -8.76
C THR A 174 4.28 -5.47 -9.49
N LEU A 175 4.29 -5.18 -10.80
CA LEU A 175 5.53 -5.07 -11.56
C LEU A 175 6.31 -3.81 -11.21
N CYS A 176 5.63 -2.66 -11.11
CA CYS A 176 6.22 -1.39 -10.69
C CYS A 176 6.84 -1.47 -9.29
N ASP A 177 6.17 -2.15 -8.35
CA ASP A 177 6.66 -2.40 -6.99
C ASP A 177 7.99 -3.14 -7.00
N ARG A 178 8.09 -4.21 -7.80
CA ARG A 178 9.30 -5.03 -7.89
C ARG A 178 10.45 -4.32 -8.62
N LEU A 179 10.12 -3.56 -9.66
CA LEU A 179 11.11 -2.86 -10.49
C LEU A 179 11.51 -1.48 -9.96
N GLY A 180 10.84 -0.96 -8.93
CA GLY A 180 11.14 0.39 -8.42
C GLY A 180 10.73 1.49 -9.38
N ILE A 181 9.52 1.40 -9.95
CA ILE A 181 8.93 2.43 -10.81
C ILE A 181 7.81 3.10 -10.03
N ALA A 182 7.92 4.39 -9.75
CA ALA A 182 6.87 5.14 -9.08
C ALA A 182 5.67 5.35 -10.03
N ALA A 183 4.46 5.42 -9.47
CA ALA A 183 3.23 5.62 -10.22
C ALA A 183 2.45 6.81 -9.65
N ALA A 184 1.93 7.63 -10.56
CA ALA A 184 0.80 8.51 -10.29
C ALA A 184 -0.49 7.87 -10.82
N VAL A 185 -1.50 7.73 -9.96
CA VAL A 185 -2.77 7.08 -10.32
C VAL A 185 -3.90 8.10 -10.37
N GLU A 186 -4.54 8.19 -11.53
CA GLU A 186 -5.78 8.95 -11.70
C GLU A 186 -6.95 8.20 -11.04
N LEU A 187 -7.62 8.84 -10.10
CA LEU A 187 -8.77 8.26 -9.40
C LEU A 187 -10.08 8.61 -10.14
N SER A 188 -10.85 7.60 -10.51
CA SER A 188 -12.22 7.74 -11.03
C SER A 188 -13.26 7.86 -9.92
N GLY A 189 -12.96 7.34 -8.73
CA GLY A 189 -13.87 7.25 -7.57
C GLY A 189 -14.47 5.87 -7.34
N ASN A 190 -14.16 4.89 -8.20
CA ASN A 190 -14.63 3.50 -8.05
C ASN A 190 -13.71 2.63 -7.19
N SER A 191 -12.47 3.07 -6.98
CA SER A 191 -11.43 2.27 -6.34
C SER A 191 -11.35 2.48 -4.84
N ARG A 192 -10.99 1.42 -4.11
CA ARG A 192 -10.68 1.50 -2.68
C ARG A 192 -9.23 1.97 -2.52
N ILE A 193 -9.06 3.23 -2.13
CA ILE A 193 -7.74 3.87 -2.02
C ILE A 193 -6.82 3.10 -1.07
N ASN A 194 -7.33 2.63 0.08
CA ASN A 194 -6.55 1.83 1.03
C ASN A 194 -6.00 0.52 0.44
N ALA A 195 -6.68 -0.06 -0.56
CA ALA A 195 -6.19 -1.26 -1.23
C ALA A 195 -5.04 -0.90 -2.19
N LEU A 196 -5.20 0.20 -2.94
CA LEU A 196 -4.17 0.73 -3.82
C LEU A 196 -2.90 1.11 -3.04
N GLU A 197 -3.04 1.68 -1.84
CA GLU A 197 -1.92 2.09 -0.99
C GLU A 197 -0.99 0.95 -0.53
N LEU A 198 -1.41 -0.31 -0.67
CA LEU A 198 -0.53 -1.45 -0.41
C LEU A 198 0.60 -1.55 -1.43
N HIS A 199 0.39 -1.04 -2.65
CA HIS A 199 1.43 -0.93 -3.66
C HIS A 199 2.38 0.21 -3.34
N PRO A 200 3.64 -0.07 -2.95
CA PRO A 200 4.59 0.97 -2.68
C PRO A 200 4.91 1.88 -3.86
N SER A 201 4.73 1.40 -5.10
CA SER A 201 4.89 2.19 -6.31
C SER A 201 3.96 3.38 -6.37
N ILE A 202 2.76 3.31 -5.78
CA ILE A 202 1.84 4.44 -5.78
C ILE A 202 2.39 5.53 -4.87
N CYS A 203 2.88 6.58 -5.50
CA CYS A 203 3.58 7.70 -4.87
C CYS A 203 2.78 9.00 -4.99
N LEU A 204 1.77 9.04 -5.84
CA LEU A 204 0.91 10.20 -6.05
C LEU A 204 -0.49 9.73 -6.49
N PHE A 205 -1.52 10.29 -5.89
CA PHE A 205 -2.87 10.23 -6.44
C PHE A 205 -3.19 11.56 -7.15
N HIS A 206 -4.02 11.49 -8.18
CA HIS A 206 -4.58 12.70 -8.75
C HIS A 206 -5.99 12.48 -9.26
N ALA A 207 -6.76 13.56 -9.34
CA ALA A 207 -8.07 13.55 -9.98
C ALA A 207 -8.48 14.98 -10.34
N ARG A 208 -9.44 15.12 -11.25
CA ARG A 208 -10.04 16.44 -11.56
C ARG A 208 -10.83 16.93 -10.35
N LYS A 209 -10.86 18.25 -10.11
CA LYS A 209 -11.47 18.86 -8.93
C LYS A 209 -12.93 18.48 -8.69
N GLU A 210 -13.70 18.22 -9.74
CA GLU A 210 -15.13 17.90 -9.66
C GLU A 210 -15.42 16.41 -9.85
N SER A 211 -14.38 15.57 -9.91
CA SER A 211 -14.53 14.12 -10.10
C SER A 211 -14.89 13.40 -8.79
N ALA A 212 -15.59 12.27 -8.91
CA ALA A 212 -15.84 11.37 -7.79
C ALA A 212 -14.52 10.88 -7.15
N GLY A 213 -13.44 10.75 -7.93
CA GLY A 213 -12.11 10.41 -7.42
C GLY A 213 -11.55 11.42 -6.43
N HIS A 214 -11.70 12.72 -6.68
CA HIS A 214 -11.29 13.75 -5.71
C HIS A 214 -12.07 13.64 -4.41
N HIS A 215 -13.39 13.43 -4.48
CA HIS A 215 -14.21 13.23 -3.30
C HIS A 215 -13.84 11.95 -2.53
N ALA A 216 -13.59 10.85 -3.23
CA ALA A 216 -13.14 9.60 -2.64
C ALA A 216 -11.82 9.77 -1.87
N TYR A 217 -10.84 10.47 -2.46
CA TYR A 217 -9.55 10.73 -1.81
C TYR A 217 -9.69 11.54 -0.51
N ARG A 218 -10.48 12.62 -0.53
CA ARG A 218 -10.67 13.46 0.67
C ARG A 218 -11.25 12.69 1.86
N ASN A 219 -11.95 11.58 1.60
CA ASN A 219 -12.55 10.74 2.63
C ASN A 219 -11.64 9.59 3.09
N ALA A 220 -10.57 9.29 2.37
CA ALA A 220 -9.73 8.11 2.61
C ALA A 220 -8.65 8.29 3.69
N ALA A 221 -8.36 9.53 4.12
CA ALA A 221 -7.27 9.85 5.06
C ALA A 221 -5.92 9.24 4.65
N SER A 222 -5.63 9.27 3.34
CA SER A 222 -4.42 8.70 2.74
C SER A 222 -3.15 9.46 3.13
N PRO A 223 -2.02 8.76 3.39
CA PRO A 223 -0.71 9.39 3.54
C PRO A 223 -0.03 9.70 2.19
N VAL A 224 -0.53 9.16 1.07
CA VAL A 224 0.04 9.38 -0.26
C VAL A 224 -0.39 10.76 -0.76
N PRO A 225 0.52 11.63 -1.22
CA PRO A 225 0.16 12.95 -1.73
C PRO A 225 -0.93 12.92 -2.80
N PHE A 226 -1.74 13.98 -2.85
CA PHE A 226 -2.74 14.18 -3.89
C PHE A 226 -2.58 15.53 -4.58
N LEU A 227 -2.74 15.52 -5.90
CA LEU A 227 -2.81 16.71 -6.73
C LEU A 227 -4.08 16.76 -7.57
N LEU A 228 -4.53 17.96 -7.88
CA LEU A 228 -5.49 18.14 -8.96
C LEU A 228 -4.80 17.81 -10.28
N THR A 229 -5.51 17.18 -11.22
CA THR A 229 -4.95 16.83 -12.55
C THR A 229 -4.36 18.06 -13.25
N GLU A 230 -4.97 19.23 -13.06
CA GLU A 230 -4.51 20.50 -13.64
C GLU A 230 -3.25 21.09 -12.96
N GLU A 231 -2.88 20.57 -11.79
CA GLU A 231 -1.69 20.97 -11.02
C GLU A 231 -0.53 19.97 -11.19
N LEU A 232 -0.71 18.90 -11.97
CA LEU A 232 0.34 17.94 -12.22
C LEU A 232 1.52 18.64 -12.93
N PRO A 233 2.75 18.46 -12.43
CA PRO A 233 3.93 18.97 -13.14
C PRO A 233 4.02 18.31 -14.52
N GLU A 234 4.50 19.08 -15.51
CA GLU A 234 5.00 18.50 -16.76
C GLU A 234 6.25 17.68 -16.41
N LEU A 235 6.06 16.38 -16.19
CA LEU A 235 7.09 15.38 -15.91
C LEU A 235 7.53 14.67 -17.20
#